data_AF-A0A8D0GTF8-F1
#
_entry.id   AF-A0A8D0GTF8-F1
#
_cell.length_a   1.000
_cell.length_b   1.000
_cell.length_c   1.000
_cell.angle_alpha   90.00
_cell.angle_beta   90.00
_cell.angle_gamma   90.00
#
_symmetry.space_group_name_H-M   'P 1'
#
loop_
_entity.id
_entity.type
_entity.pdbx_description
1 polymer ?
#
loop_
_entity_poly.entity_id
_entity_poly.type
_entity_poly.pdbx_seq_one_letter_code
_entity_poly.pdbx_strand_id
1 'polypeptide(L)'
;CVMWRCARRLLPGPPPWGRAAAASAGVRAAGDGGWYEGLAGSAPVLWAEGGLLALHGLTGLPWWANIVCASAALRTGLTLPLAVHQAHLFAKLENLKPEMENLAKVLRYEVSVCGKQMGWSEKAARLHFKKNMRRIVSELYVRDNCHPFKATLLMWVQIPVWIFVSVALRNFSVGATCFPTIQDQLSTGGILWFTDLTMPDTTWILPISVGLLNLLIVEMFALRKIELSRFQKYATYFFRGMAVVMIPIAATVPSAIALYWLSSSFMGLSHNLLLRSPSFRRLCRIPRTKSDSDTPYRDLASTFYAKYFL
;
A
#
# COMPACT_ATOMS: atom_id res chain seq x y z
N CYS A 1 -9.02 -36.42 -5.92
CA CYS A 1 -9.84 -35.19 -5.99
C CYS A 1 -11.08 -35.20 -5.06
N VAL A 2 -10.95 -35.63 -3.80
CA VAL A 2 -12.06 -35.60 -2.81
C VAL A 2 -11.76 -34.63 -1.65
N MET A 3 -10.49 -34.43 -1.28
CA MET A 3 -10.08 -33.48 -0.23
C MET A 3 -10.47 -32.01 -0.52
N TRP A 4 -10.47 -31.57 -1.78
CA TRP A 4 -10.85 -30.20 -2.14
C TRP A 4 -12.35 -29.91 -2.00
N ARG A 5 -13.21 -30.94 -1.99
CA ARG A 5 -14.67 -30.76 -1.79
C ARG A 5 -15.04 -30.73 -0.30
N CYS A 6 -14.27 -31.38 0.58
CA CYS A 6 -14.47 -31.29 2.03
C CYS A 6 -13.98 -29.97 2.62
N ALA A 7 -12.87 -29.40 2.12
CA ALA A 7 -12.34 -28.12 2.62
C ALA A 7 -13.31 -26.94 2.42
N ARG A 8 -14.17 -26.99 1.40
CA ARG A 8 -15.19 -25.94 1.14
C ARG A 8 -16.37 -26.00 2.12
N ARG A 9 -16.56 -27.11 2.86
CA ARG A 9 -17.61 -27.24 3.90
C ARG A 9 -17.16 -26.78 5.28
N LEU A 10 -15.87 -26.47 5.47
CA LEU A 10 -15.29 -26.02 6.74
C LEU A 10 -14.95 -24.53 6.76
N LEU A 11 -15.18 -23.80 5.66
CA LEU A 11 -15.12 -22.35 5.67
C LEU A 11 -16.40 -21.83 6.33
N PRO A 12 -16.30 -21.01 7.40
CA PRO A 12 -17.48 -20.32 7.92
C PRO A 12 -18.13 -19.56 6.77
N GLY A 13 -19.44 -19.76 6.59
CA GLY A 13 -20.20 -19.02 5.58
C GLY A 13 -20.03 -17.52 5.81
N PRO A 14 -20.22 -16.68 4.76
CA PRO A 14 -20.13 -15.24 4.92
C PRO A 14 -21.05 -14.83 6.09
N PRO A 15 -20.56 -13.95 6.99
CA PRO A 15 -21.34 -13.48 8.12
C PRO A 15 -22.69 -12.92 7.63
N PRO A 16 -23.73 -12.85 8.47
CA PRO A 16 -25.09 -12.51 8.05
C PRO A 16 -25.18 -11.20 7.23
N TRP A 17 -24.30 -10.23 7.50
CA TRP A 17 -24.16 -9.00 6.70
C TRP A 17 -23.60 -9.22 5.29
N GLY A 18 -22.77 -10.24 5.06
CA GLY A 18 -22.23 -10.59 3.75
C GLY A 18 -23.28 -11.17 2.79
N ARG A 19 -24.34 -11.80 3.31
CA ARG A 19 -25.49 -12.26 2.50
C ARG A 19 -26.43 -11.12 2.16
N ALA A 20 -26.66 -10.19 3.10
CA ALA A 20 -27.40 -8.96 2.84
C ALA A 20 -26.65 -8.04 1.83
N ALA A 21 -25.32 -7.98 1.92
CA ALA A 21 -24.46 -7.29 0.95
C ALA A 21 -24.54 -7.94 -0.45
N ALA A 22 -24.53 -9.27 -0.55
CA ALA A 22 -24.66 -9.96 -1.84
C ALA A 22 -26.05 -9.76 -2.48
N ALA A 23 -27.12 -9.75 -1.68
CA ALA A 23 -28.48 -9.48 -2.16
C ALA A 23 -28.67 -8.03 -2.61
N SER A 24 -28.11 -7.06 -1.88
CA SER A 24 -28.17 -5.63 -2.22
C SER A 24 -27.28 -5.25 -3.42
N ALA A 25 -26.15 -5.93 -3.63
CA ALA A 25 -25.34 -5.80 -4.84
C ALA A 25 -26.14 -6.15 -6.11
N GLY A 26 -26.96 -7.22 -6.04
CA GLY A 26 -27.79 -7.67 -7.16
C GLY A 26 -28.90 -6.69 -7.53
N VAL A 27 -29.43 -5.95 -6.55
CA VAL A 27 -30.49 -4.95 -6.77
C VAL A 27 -29.94 -3.64 -7.35
N ARG A 28 -28.76 -3.19 -6.91
CA ARG A 28 -28.13 -1.95 -7.40
C ARG A 28 -27.51 -2.07 -8.80
N ALA A 29 -27.03 -3.25 -9.18
CA ALA A 29 -26.43 -3.50 -10.49
C ALA A 29 -27.46 -3.58 -11.64
N ALA A 30 -28.77 -3.58 -11.33
CA ALA A 30 -29.84 -3.71 -12.31
C ALA A 30 -30.39 -2.37 -12.84
N GLY A 31 -29.92 -1.23 -12.32
CA GLY A 31 -30.20 0.10 -12.87
C GLY A 31 -29.19 0.48 -13.96
N ASP A 32 -29.60 1.30 -14.93
CA ASP A 32 -28.85 1.79 -16.10
C ASP A 32 -27.68 2.74 -15.73
N GLY A 33 -26.86 2.32 -14.77
CA GLY A 33 -25.86 3.13 -14.08
C GLY A 33 -24.48 3.02 -14.71
N GLY A 34 -23.80 4.15 -14.89
CA GLY A 34 -22.43 4.20 -15.38
C GLY A 34 -21.44 3.37 -14.55
N TRP A 35 -20.23 3.15 -15.06
CA TRP A 35 -19.19 2.32 -14.40
C TRP A 35 -18.94 2.65 -12.92
N TYR A 36 -19.14 3.91 -12.52
CA TYR A 36 -19.03 4.36 -11.14
C TYR A 36 -20.14 3.80 -10.23
N GLU A 37 -21.38 3.76 -10.70
CA GLU A 37 -22.51 3.23 -9.92
C GLU A 37 -22.40 1.71 -9.75
N GLY A 38 -21.94 1.01 -10.79
CA GLY A 38 -21.58 -0.41 -10.71
C GLY A 38 -20.47 -0.68 -9.68
N LEU A 39 -19.47 0.21 -9.59
CA LEU A 39 -18.43 0.14 -8.55
C LEU A 39 -18.99 0.44 -7.15
N ALA A 40 -19.81 1.48 -7.02
CA ALA A 40 -20.41 1.90 -5.76
C ALA A 40 -21.38 0.85 -5.17
N GLY A 41 -22.04 0.07 -6.03
CA GLY A 41 -22.87 -1.07 -5.64
C GLY A 41 -22.13 -2.40 -5.53
N SER A 42 -20.82 -2.44 -5.76
CA SER A 42 -20.06 -3.69 -5.80
C SER A 42 -19.94 -4.35 -4.42
N ALA A 43 -19.86 -5.69 -4.39
CA ALA A 43 -19.75 -6.45 -3.14
C ALA A 43 -18.60 -6.00 -2.21
N PRO A 44 -17.39 -5.63 -2.70
CA PRO A 44 -16.33 -5.13 -1.85
C PRO A 44 -16.66 -3.79 -1.16
N VAL A 45 -17.38 -2.90 -1.83
CA VAL A 45 -17.83 -1.62 -1.25
C VAL A 45 -18.88 -1.88 -0.17
N LEU A 46 -19.84 -2.77 -0.44
CA LEU A 46 -20.85 -3.14 0.56
C LEU A 46 -20.26 -3.85 1.77
N TRP A 47 -19.20 -4.65 1.59
CA TRP A 47 -18.45 -5.23 2.71
C TRP A 47 -17.71 -4.16 3.52
N ALA A 48 -17.16 -3.13 2.87
CA ALA A 48 -16.56 -2.00 3.57
C ALA A 48 -17.62 -1.18 4.34
N GLU A 49 -18.78 -0.92 3.75
CA GLU A 49 -19.93 -0.28 4.42
C GLU A 49 -20.38 -1.09 5.65
N GLY A 50 -20.62 -2.39 5.47
CA GLY A 50 -21.02 -3.29 6.56
C GLY A 50 -19.97 -3.39 7.66
N GLY A 51 -18.68 -3.40 7.31
CA GLY A 51 -17.58 -3.42 8.27
C GLY A 51 -17.48 -2.14 9.10
N LEU A 52 -17.65 -0.97 8.47
CA LEU A 52 -17.68 0.32 9.15
C LEU A 52 -18.86 0.44 10.11
N LEU A 53 -20.04 -0.05 9.70
CA LEU A 53 -21.25 -0.09 10.54
C LEU A 53 -21.12 -1.07 11.70
N ALA A 54 -20.56 -2.26 11.46
CA ALA A 54 -20.32 -3.24 12.50
C ALA A 54 -19.35 -2.68 13.56
N LEU A 55 -18.27 -2.01 13.13
CA LEU A 55 -17.34 -1.39 14.07
C LEU A 55 -18.00 -0.25 14.86
N HIS A 56 -18.81 0.57 14.21
CA HIS A 56 -19.56 1.63 14.89
C HIS A 56 -20.53 1.05 15.93
N GLY A 57 -21.30 0.03 15.57
CA GLY A 57 -22.24 -0.65 16.46
C GLY A 57 -21.57 -1.37 17.64
N LEU A 58 -20.35 -1.91 17.45
CA LEU A 58 -19.60 -2.57 18.52
C LEU A 58 -18.93 -1.58 19.48
N THR A 59 -18.44 -0.45 18.97
CA THR A 59 -17.64 0.51 19.75
C THR A 59 -18.47 1.66 20.32
N GLY A 60 -19.59 2.01 19.68
CA GLY A 60 -20.40 3.18 20.04
C GLY A 60 -19.67 4.52 19.87
N LEU A 61 -18.51 4.53 19.20
CA LEU A 61 -17.68 5.72 19.04
C LEU A 61 -18.28 6.70 18.04
N PRO A 62 -18.06 8.01 18.20
CA PRO A 62 -18.45 9.00 17.19
C PRO A 62 -17.79 8.67 15.83
N TRP A 63 -18.43 9.09 14.74
CA TRP A 63 -18.04 8.69 13.39
C TRP A 63 -16.60 9.03 13.04
N TRP A 64 -16.07 10.19 13.46
CA TRP A 64 -14.67 10.53 13.24
C TRP A 64 -13.71 9.49 13.87
N ALA A 65 -13.99 9.04 15.09
CA ALA A 65 -13.17 8.07 15.80
C ALA A 65 -13.36 6.66 15.21
N ASN A 66 -14.57 6.31 14.80
CA ASN A 66 -14.85 5.05 14.12
C ASN A 66 -14.07 4.94 12.81
N ILE A 67 -13.99 6.01 12.01
CA ILE A 67 -13.21 6.03 10.76
C ILE A 67 -11.71 5.82 11.05
N VAL A 68 -11.17 6.49 12.08
CA VAL A 68 -9.77 6.33 12.49
C VAL A 68 -9.50 4.91 12.98
N CYS A 69 -10.35 4.37 13.84
CA CYS A 69 -10.25 3.00 14.36
C CYS A 69 -10.37 1.96 13.25
N ALA A 70 -11.31 2.12 12.32
CA ALA A 70 -11.46 1.23 11.16
C ALA A 70 -10.20 1.25 10.29
N SER A 71 -9.64 2.43 10.06
CA SER A 71 -8.39 2.60 9.30
C SER A 71 -7.22 1.90 9.99
N ALA A 72 -7.10 2.07 11.31
CA ALA A 72 -6.08 1.40 12.11
C ALA A 72 -6.25 -0.12 12.09
N ALA A 73 -7.45 -0.63 12.34
CA ALA A 73 -7.76 -2.06 12.31
C ALA A 73 -7.46 -2.69 10.95
N LEU A 74 -7.88 -2.03 9.87
CA LEU A 74 -7.62 -2.49 8.50
C LEU A 74 -6.13 -2.48 8.16
N ARG A 75 -5.42 -1.40 8.47
CA ARG A 75 -3.98 -1.29 8.22
C ARG A 75 -3.21 -2.30 9.07
N THR A 76 -3.54 -2.48 10.33
CA THR A 76 -2.79 -3.38 11.24
C THR A 76 -3.14 -4.85 10.99
N GLY A 77 -4.40 -5.17 10.67
CA GLY A 77 -4.83 -6.54 10.40
C GLY A 77 -4.42 -7.04 9.01
N LEU A 78 -4.53 -6.20 7.97
CA LEU A 78 -4.27 -6.60 6.58
C LEU A 78 -2.90 -6.13 6.09
N THR A 79 -2.60 -4.84 6.24
CA THR A 79 -1.42 -4.22 5.62
C THR A 79 -0.13 -4.57 6.37
N LEU A 80 -0.14 -4.65 7.70
CA LEU A 80 1.07 -4.88 8.50
C LEU A 80 1.69 -6.28 8.27
N PRO A 81 0.94 -7.41 8.29
CA PRO A 81 1.52 -8.72 8.00
C PRO A 81 2.11 -8.79 6.59
N LEU A 82 1.41 -8.22 5.61
CA LEU A 82 1.90 -8.11 4.23
C LEU A 82 3.15 -7.24 4.13
N ALA A 83 3.21 -6.13 4.88
CA ALA A 83 4.38 -5.26 4.93
C ALA A 83 5.59 -5.94 5.60
N VAL A 84 5.38 -6.78 6.62
CA VAL A 84 6.41 -7.64 7.22
C VAL A 84 6.93 -8.64 6.18
N HIS A 85 6.04 -9.30 5.43
CA HIS A 85 6.43 -10.21 4.36
C HIS A 85 7.22 -9.51 3.24
N GLN A 86 6.77 -8.32 2.83
CA GLN A 86 7.49 -7.47 1.88
C GLN A 86 8.88 -7.07 2.41
N ALA A 87 9.01 -6.75 3.69
CA ALA A 87 10.30 -6.43 4.31
C ALA A 87 11.25 -7.64 4.30
N HIS A 88 10.74 -8.85 4.57
CA HIS A 88 11.49 -10.11 4.43
C HIS A 88 12.04 -10.31 3.02
N LEU A 89 11.21 -10.10 2.00
CA LEU A 89 11.61 -10.24 0.60
C LEU A 89 12.66 -9.21 0.21
N PHE A 90 12.49 -7.95 0.62
CA PHE A 90 13.49 -6.92 0.36
C PHE A 90 14.81 -7.19 1.07
N ALA A 91 14.78 -7.70 2.30
CA ALA A 91 16.00 -8.06 3.01
C ALA A 91 16.78 -9.17 2.28
N LYS A 92 16.07 -10.20 1.79
CA LYS A 92 16.68 -11.25 0.96
C LYS A 92 17.27 -10.71 -0.34
N LEU A 93 16.53 -9.85 -1.05
CA LEU A 93 17.00 -9.24 -2.30
C LEU A 93 18.24 -8.37 -2.08
N GLU A 94 18.30 -7.62 -0.97
CA GLU A 94 19.46 -6.81 -0.62
C GLU A 94 20.69 -7.67 -0.32
N ASN A 95 20.51 -8.76 0.43
CA ASN A 95 21.59 -9.70 0.73
C ASN A 95 22.08 -10.47 -0.51
N LEU A 96 21.23 -10.63 -1.53
CA LEU A 96 21.58 -11.23 -2.82
C LEU A 96 22.26 -10.29 -3.80
N LYS A 97 22.06 -8.97 -3.66
CA LYS A 97 22.69 -7.95 -4.50
C LYS A 97 24.21 -8.17 -4.72
N PRO A 98 25.05 -8.40 -3.68
CA PRO A 98 26.49 -8.62 -3.88
C PRO A 98 26.82 -9.89 -4.69
N GLU A 99 26.05 -10.97 -4.52
CA GLU A 99 26.23 -12.20 -5.31
C GLU A 99 25.88 -11.93 -6.78
N MET A 100 24.78 -11.22 -7.03
CA MET A 100 24.36 -10.81 -8.38
C MET A 100 25.43 -9.94 -9.06
N GLU A 101 26.06 -9.02 -8.33
CA GLU A 101 27.15 -8.17 -8.84
C GLU A 101 28.41 -8.96 -9.18
N ASN A 102 28.78 -9.94 -8.36
CA ASN A 102 29.93 -10.81 -8.63
C ASN A 102 29.69 -11.67 -9.88
N LEU A 103 28.51 -12.29 -9.99
CA LEU A 103 28.13 -13.05 -11.18
C LEU A 103 28.06 -12.18 -12.44
N ALA A 104 27.62 -10.92 -12.31
CA ALA A 104 27.62 -9.98 -13.42
C ALA A 104 29.04 -9.63 -13.91
N LYS A 105 30.03 -9.55 -13.01
CA LYS A 105 31.44 -9.34 -13.38
C LYS A 105 32.02 -10.54 -14.14
N VAL A 106 31.79 -11.75 -13.62
CA VAL A 106 32.24 -13.00 -14.27
C VAL A 106 31.61 -13.15 -15.65
N LEU A 107 30.29 -13.00 -15.75
CA LEU A 107 29.58 -13.09 -17.03
C LEU A 107 30.04 -12.03 -18.03
N ARG A 108 30.35 -10.81 -17.58
CA ARG A 108 30.87 -9.75 -18.46
C ARG A 108 32.24 -10.13 -19.03
N TYR A 109 33.11 -10.73 -18.21
CA TYR A 109 34.39 -11.24 -18.65
C TYR A 109 34.21 -12.36 -19.69
N GLU A 110 33.40 -13.38 -19.40
CA GLU A 110 33.12 -14.49 -20.32
C GLU A 110 32.57 -14.01 -21.67
N VAL A 111 31.56 -13.14 -21.65
CA VAL A 111 30.97 -12.59 -22.89
C VAL A 111 31.99 -11.76 -23.67
N SER A 112 32.92 -11.07 -23.00
CA SER A 112 33.98 -10.31 -23.68
C SER A 112 35.01 -11.22 -24.37
N VAL A 113 35.36 -12.35 -23.75
CA VAL A 113 36.30 -13.33 -24.32
C VAL A 113 35.65 -14.07 -25.48
N CYS A 114 34.45 -14.63 -25.29
CA CYS A 114 33.71 -15.31 -26.35
C CYS A 114 33.37 -14.37 -27.50
N GLY A 115 33.02 -13.11 -27.21
CA GLY A 115 32.74 -12.10 -28.22
C GLY A 115 33.95 -11.80 -29.12
N LYS A 116 35.16 -11.75 -28.55
CA LYS A 116 36.41 -11.60 -29.31
C LYS A 116 36.74 -12.85 -30.14
N GLN A 117 36.58 -14.04 -29.58
CA GLN A 117 36.87 -15.31 -30.26
C GLN A 117 35.92 -15.59 -31.42
N MET A 118 34.63 -15.31 -31.25
CA MET A 118 33.57 -15.59 -32.23
C MET A 118 33.29 -14.40 -33.17
N GLY A 119 34.03 -13.30 -33.05
CA GLY A 119 33.82 -12.09 -33.87
C GLY A 119 32.44 -11.47 -33.72
N TRP A 120 31.83 -11.52 -32.52
CA TRP A 120 30.49 -10.99 -32.30
C TRP A 120 30.45 -9.46 -32.43
N SER A 121 29.37 -8.94 -33.03
CA SER A 121 29.08 -7.51 -32.96
C SER A 121 28.78 -7.08 -31.50
N GLU A 122 29.06 -5.81 -31.18
CA GLU A 122 28.82 -5.26 -29.83
C GLU A 122 27.33 -5.41 -29.40
N LYS A 123 26.41 -5.27 -30.35
CA LYS A 123 24.97 -5.48 -30.13
C LYS A 123 24.67 -6.93 -29.74
N ALA A 124 25.29 -7.90 -30.42
CA ALA A 124 25.12 -9.32 -30.12
C ALA A 124 25.71 -9.65 -28.73
N ALA A 125 26.92 -9.18 -28.42
CA ALA A 125 27.53 -9.38 -27.11
C ALA A 125 26.66 -8.80 -25.97
N ARG A 126 26.13 -7.58 -26.15
CA ARG A 126 25.21 -6.96 -25.17
C ARG A 126 23.91 -7.74 -25.01
N LEU A 127 23.37 -8.30 -26.10
CA LEU A 127 22.17 -9.13 -26.07
C LEU A 127 22.42 -10.43 -25.31
N HIS A 128 23.54 -11.11 -25.58
CA HIS A 128 23.96 -12.32 -24.86
C HIS A 128 24.15 -12.06 -23.36
N PHE A 129 24.85 -10.98 -23.01
CA PHE A 129 24.99 -10.55 -21.61
C PHE A 129 23.62 -10.34 -20.95
N LYS A 130 22.71 -9.57 -21.58
CA LYS A 130 21.37 -9.30 -21.02
C LYS A 130 20.51 -10.55 -20.92
N LYS A 131 20.64 -11.51 -21.84
CA LYS A 131 19.89 -12.78 -21.82
C LYS A 131 20.41 -13.70 -20.71
N ASN A 132 21.72 -13.91 -20.64
CA ASN A 132 22.35 -14.75 -19.63
C ASN A 132 22.19 -14.15 -18.23
N MET A 133 22.35 -12.84 -18.07
CA MET A 133 22.14 -12.18 -16.79
C MET A 133 20.69 -12.36 -16.31
N ARG A 134 19.69 -12.21 -17.19
CA ARG A 134 18.29 -12.46 -16.82
C ARG A 134 18.05 -13.89 -16.38
N ARG A 135 18.66 -14.88 -17.05
CA ARG A 135 18.58 -16.29 -16.66
C ARG A 135 19.16 -16.52 -15.27
N ILE A 136 20.40 -16.08 -15.04
CA ILE A 136 21.10 -16.21 -13.75
C ILE A 136 20.27 -15.57 -12.64
N VAL A 137 19.84 -14.30 -12.80
CA VAL A 137 19.02 -13.62 -11.79
C VAL A 137 17.71 -14.36 -11.51
N SER A 138 17.07 -14.90 -12.54
CA SER A 138 15.86 -15.70 -12.36
C SER A 138 16.13 -16.98 -11.56
N GLU A 139 17.26 -17.65 -11.81
CA GLU A 139 17.67 -18.85 -11.08
C GLU A 139 17.96 -18.54 -9.60
N LEU A 140 18.65 -17.42 -9.30
CA LEU A 140 18.83 -16.96 -7.91
C LEU A 140 17.48 -16.66 -7.23
N TYR A 141 16.55 -15.99 -7.93
CA TYR A 141 15.23 -15.71 -7.36
C TYR A 141 14.41 -16.97 -7.06
N VAL A 142 14.56 -18.01 -7.87
CA VAL A 142 13.92 -19.32 -7.63
C VAL A 142 14.62 -20.05 -6.47
N ARG A 143 15.95 -20.09 -6.46
CA ARG A 143 16.77 -20.71 -5.40
C ARG A 143 16.39 -20.18 -4.02
N ASP A 144 16.31 -18.85 -3.88
CA ASP A 144 16.07 -18.21 -2.59
C ASP A 144 14.59 -17.83 -2.36
N ASN A 145 13.73 -18.24 -3.31
CA ASN A 145 12.28 -18.03 -3.33
C ASN A 145 11.85 -16.56 -3.11
N CYS A 146 12.63 -15.61 -3.64
CA CYS A 146 12.54 -14.18 -3.35
C CYS A 146 12.04 -13.34 -4.53
N HIS A 147 11.16 -13.90 -5.36
CA HIS A 147 10.70 -13.24 -6.59
C HIS A 147 10.16 -11.81 -6.33
N PRO A 148 10.64 -10.77 -7.06
CA PRO A 148 10.31 -9.37 -6.78
C PRO A 148 8.82 -9.06 -6.92
N PHE A 149 8.07 -9.83 -7.72
CA PHE A 149 6.61 -9.72 -7.83
C PHE A 149 5.89 -9.99 -6.51
N LYS A 150 6.43 -10.86 -5.64
CA LYS A 150 5.84 -11.08 -4.31
C LYS A 150 5.94 -9.84 -3.42
N ALA A 151 6.98 -9.02 -3.62
CA ALA A 151 7.18 -7.77 -2.89
C ALA A 151 6.24 -6.64 -3.36
N THR A 152 5.64 -6.74 -4.56
CA THR A 152 4.64 -5.76 -5.04
C THR A 152 3.22 -6.11 -4.60
N LEU A 153 2.98 -7.28 -4.00
CA LEU A 153 1.66 -7.74 -3.56
C LEU A 153 0.96 -6.73 -2.63
N LEU A 154 1.71 -6.08 -1.73
CA LEU A 154 1.12 -5.08 -0.82
C LEU A 154 0.43 -3.95 -1.59
N MET A 155 1.05 -3.46 -2.66
CA MET A 155 0.49 -2.39 -3.49
C MET A 155 -0.83 -2.82 -4.14
N TRP A 156 -0.87 -4.06 -4.66
CA TRP A 156 -2.05 -4.63 -5.31
C TRP A 156 -3.22 -4.89 -4.36
N VAL A 157 -2.95 -5.11 -3.07
CA VAL A 157 -4.00 -5.24 -2.05
C VAL A 157 -4.41 -3.87 -1.51
N GLN A 158 -3.44 -2.99 -1.26
CA GLN A 158 -3.67 -1.70 -0.61
C GLN A 158 -4.46 -0.73 -1.48
N ILE A 159 -4.18 -0.65 -2.79
CA ILE A 159 -4.85 0.30 -3.69
C ILE A 159 -6.36 -0.02 -3.81
N PRO A 160 -6.79 -1.26 -4.12
CA PRO A 160 -8.22 -1.57 -4.21
C PRO A 160 -8.95 -1.37 -2.87
N VAL A 161 -8.35 -1.81 -1.76
CA VAL A 161 -8.93 -1.61 -0.43
C VAL A 161 -9.13 -0.13 -0.12
N TRP A 162 -8.14 0.71 -0.46
CA TRP A 162 -8.24 2.17 -0.30
C TRP A 162 -9.36 2.78 -1.15
N ILE A 163 -9.52 2.32 -2.39
CA ILE A 163 -10.61 2.75 -3.28
C ILE A 163 -11.96 2.33 -2.69
N PHE A 164 -12.15 1.06 -2.33
CA PHE A 164 -13.43 0.55 -1.85
C PHE A 164 -13.90 1.23 -0.56
N VAL A 165 -12.99 1.47 0.39
CA VAL A 165 -13.33 2.19 1.63
C VAL A 165 -13.65 3.67 1.33
N SER A 166 -12.94 4.30 0.40
CA SER A 166 -13.23 5.69 0.00
C SER A 166 -14.61 5.80 -0.65
N VAL A 167 -14.98 4.86 -1.52
CA VAL A 167 -16.31 4.81 -2.14
C VAL A 167 -17.39 4.51 -1.10
N ALA A 168 -17.15 3.60 -0.16
CA ALA A 168 -18.09 3.32 0.95
C ALA A 168 -18.35 4.57 1.81
N LEU A 169 -17.29 5.31 2.17
CA LEU A 169 -17.43 6.57 2.91
C LEU A 169 -18.11 7.67 2.08
N ARG A 170 -17.88 7.69 0.76
CA ARG A 170 -18.63 8.58 -0.14
C ARG A 170 -20.11 8.24 -0.14
N ASN A 171 -20.46 6.96 -0.24
CA ASN A 171 -21.85 6.51 -0.21
C ASN A 171 -22.55 6.89 1.10
N PHE A 172 -21.87 6.78 2.25
CA PHE A 172 -22.38 7.29 3.53
C PHE A 172 -22.55 8.81 3.53
N SER A 173 -21.61 9.55 2.94
CA SER A 173 -21.64 11.01 2.92
C SER A 173 -22.76 11.58 2.04
N VAL A 174 -23.08 10.92 0.93
CA VAL A 174 -24.11 11.38 -0.03
C VAL A 174 -25.48 10.73 0.18
N GLY A 175 -25.63 9.89 1.21
CA GLY A 175 -26.89 9.20 1.48
C GLY A 175 -27.26 8.10 0.48
N ALA A 176 -26.33 7.65 -0.36
CA ALA A 176 -26.58 6.60 -1.36
C ALA A 176 -26.71 5.18 -0.76
N THR A 177 -26.67 5.05 0.57
CA THR A 177 -26.83 3.76 1.26
C THR A 177 -28.29 3.43 1.56
N CYS A 178 -28.57 2.16 1.90
CA CYS A 178 -29.92 1.74 2.27
C CYS A 178 -30.39 2.32 3.62
N PHE A 179 -29.51 3.03 4.34
CA PHE A 179 -29.75 3.55 5.69
C PHE A 179 -29.54 5.07 5.68
N PRO A 180 -30.57 5.86 5.34
CA PRO A 180 -30.45 7.32 5.23
C PRO A 180 -30.03 7.98 6.56
N THR A 181 -30.33 7.35 7.70
CA THR A 181 -29.94 7.79 9.04
C THR A 181 -28.43 7.90 9.25
N ILE A 182 -27.62 7.20 8.45
CA ILE A 182 -26.15 7.27 8.56
C ILE A 182 -25.65 8.66 8.16
N GLN A 183 -26.23 9.27 7.13
CA GLN A 183 -25.81 10.58 6.65
C GLN A 183 -26.00 11.66 7.72
N ASP A 184 -27.15 11.64 8.41
CA ASP A 184 -27.45 12.56 9.52
C ASP A 184 -26.49 12.37 10.71
N GLN A 185 -26.09 11.13 10.96
CA GLN A 185 -25.08 10.86 12.00
C GLN A 185 -23.68 11.30 11.59
N LEU A 186 -23.34 11.25 10.29
CA LEU A 186 -22.06 11.75 9.79
C LEU A 186 -22.01 13.29 9.83
N SER A 187 -23.11 13.98 9.52
CA SER A 187 -23.15 15.44 9.50
C SER A 187 -22.99 16.07 10.89
N THR A 188 -23.27 15.31 11.95
CA THR A 188 -23.08 15.71 13.36
C THR A 188 -21.94 14.98 14.05
N GLY A 189 -21.36 13.96 13.41
CA GLY A 189 -20.40 13.03 14.00
C GLY A 189 -18.92 13.42 13.85
N GLY A 190 -18.63 14.65 13.41
CA GLY A 190 -17.28 15.18 13.28
C GLY A 190 -16.67 15.72 14.59
N ILE A 191 -15.52 16.38 14.49
CA ILE A 191 -14.82 16.96 15.64
C ILE A 191 -13.99 18.19 15.21
N LEU A 192 -13.65 19.04 16.17
CA LEU A 192 -12.80 20.23 15.98
C LEU A 192 -13.38 21.17 14.93
N TRP A 193 -12.63 21.46 13.86
CA TRP A 193 -13.01 22.36 12.77
C TRP A 193 -13.80 21.66 11.64
N PHE A 194 -13.96 20.33 11.71
CA PHE A 194 -14.71 19.53 10.73
C PHE A 194 -15.88 18.82 11.41
N THR A 195 -16.87 19.58 11.88
CA THR A 195 -18.05 19.04 12.57
C THR A 195 -18.95 18.21 11.65
N ASP A 196 -19.04 18.60 10.38
CA ASP A 196 -19.78 17.89 9.34
C ASP A 196 -18.84 17.03 8.50
N LEU A 197 -18.98 15.69 8.63
CA LEU A 197 -18.16 14.74 7.90
C LEU A 197 -18.57 14.57 6.43
N THR A 198 -19.76 15.03 6.05
CA THR A 198 -20.32 14.91 4.70
C THR A 198 -19.85 16.02 3.77
N MET A 199 -19.44 17.15 4.34
CA MET A 199 -18.97 18.32 3.60
C MET A 199 -17.44 18.33 3.44
N PRO A 200 -16.92 18.92 2.34
CA PRO A 200 -15.48 19.16 2.19
C PRO A 200 -14.92 20.11 3.26
N ASP A 201 -13.66 19.90 3.66
CA ASP A 201 -12.97 20.75 4.65
C ASP A 201 -12.60 22.12 4.05
N THR A 202 -13.32 23.17 4.45
CA THR A 202 -13.11 24.55 4.01
C THR A 202 -11.85 25.19 4.58
N THR A 203 -11.27 24.63 5.64
CA THR A 203 -10.04 25.15 6.27
C THR A 203 -8.76 24.66 5.58
N TRP A 204 -8.88 23.68 4.69
CA TRP A 204 -7.77 23.00 4.00
C TRP A 204 -6.76 22.29 4.91
N ILE A 205 -7.02 22.22 6.23
CA ILE A 205 -6.12 21.59 7.19
C ILE A 205 -6.01 20.09 6.92
N LEU A 206 -7.14 19.38 6.72
CA LEU A 206 -7.13 17.94 6.41
C LEU A 206 -6.45 17.65 5.05
N PRO A 207 -6.82 18.30 3.93
CA PRO A 207 -6.15 18.12 2.64
C PRO A 207 -4.64 18.33 2.66
N ILE A 208 -4.18 19.42 3.30
CA ILE A 208 -2.75 19.73 3.42
C ILE A 208 -2.05 18.66 4.25
N SER A 209 -2.65 18.24 5.38
CA SER A 209 -2.09 17.20 6.25
C SER A 209 -1.95 15.85 5.53
N VAL A 210 -2.92 15.48 4.68
CA VAL A 210 -2.84 14.28 3.83
C VAL A 210 -1.65 14.38 2.87
N GLY A 211 -1.51 15.50 2.18
CA GLY A 211 -0.39 15.73 1.26
C GLY A 211 0.97 15.68 1.95
N LEU A 212 1.10 16.34 3.10
CA LEU A 212 2.32 16.35 3.90
C LEU A 212 2.70 14.96 4.41
N LEU A 213 1.75 14.19 4.97
CA LEU A 213 2.03 12.82 5.42
C LEU A 213 2.43 11.92 4.26
N ASN A 214 1.76 12.02 3.11
CA ASN A 214 2.12 11.24 1.93
C ASN A 214 3.52 11.60 1.40
N LEU A 215 3.86 12.90 1.39
CA LEU A 215 5.19 13.36 1.01
C LEU A 215 6.26 12.82 1.97
N LEU A 216 6.01 12.85 3.27
CA LEU A 216 6.91 12.29 4.28
C LEU A 216 7.12 10.78 4.08
N ILE A 217 6.08 10.02 3.75
CA ILE A 217 6.20 8.59 3.42
C ILE A 217 7.11 8.40 2.21
N VAL A 218 6.91 9.18 1.14
CA VAL A 218 7.74 9.11 -0.07
C VAL A 218 9.19 9.46 0.24
N GLU A 219 9.45 10.49 1.05
CA GLU A 219 10.82 10.85 1.46
C GLU A 219 11.48 9.77 2.31
N MET A 220 10.75 9.15 3.22
CA MET A 220 11.27 8.02 3.99
C MET A 220 11.70 6.85 3.11
N PHE A 221 10.96 6.57 2.03
CA PHE A 221 11.37 5.57 1.05
C PHE A 221 12.56 6.03 0.21
N ALA A 222 12.59 7.29 -0.21
CA ALA A 222 13.69 7.87 -0.99
C ALA A 222 15.01 7.94 -0.21
N LEU A 223 14.95 8.05 1.12
CA LEU A 223 16.11 8.09 2.02
C LEU A 223 16.69 6.71 2.35
N ARG A 224 16.06 5.61 1.92
CA ARG A 224 16.70 4.30 2.01
C ARG A 224 17.93 4.30 1.10
N LYS A 225 19.12 4.10 1.69
CA LYS A 225 20.46 4.11 1.06
C LYS A 225 20.71 2.94 0.08
N ILE A 226 19.70 2.55 -0.69
CA ILE A 226 19.86 1.61 -1.79
C ILE A 226 20.21 2.47 -3.00
N GLU A 227 21.32 2.17 -3.69
CA GLU A 227 21.64 2.83 -4.96
C GLU A 227 20.41 2.81 -5.88
N LEU A 228 19.78 3.96 -6.04
CA LEU A 228 18.50 4.04 -6.72
C LEU A 228 18.73 3.84 -8.22
N SER A 229 18.08 2.83 -8.79
CA SER A 229 17.97 2.69 -10.24
C SER A 229 17.35 3.95 -10.85
N ARG A 230 17.71 4.29 -12.09
CA ARG A 230 17.10 5.42 -12.84
C ARG A 230 15.58 5.38 -12.77
N PHE A 231 14.99 4.19 -12.86
CA PHE A 231 13.55 3.98 -12.71
C PHE A 231 13.03 4.38 -11.32
N GLN A 232 13.73 4.01 -10.24
CA GLN A 232 13.34 4.38 -8.87
C GLN A 232 13.44 5.89 -8.63
N LYS A 233 14.43 6.56 -9.24
CA LYS A 233 14.53 8.02 -9.20
C LYS A 233 13.32 8.68 -9.86
N TYR A 234 12.95 8.27 -11.08
CA TYR A 234 11.75 8.77 -11.75
C TYR A 234 10.47 8.47 -10.96
N ALA A 235 10.33 7.24 -10.44
CA ALA A 235 9.20 6.87 -9.61
C ALA A 235 9.09 7.76 -8.35
N THR A 236 10.21 8.08 -7.71
CA THR A 236 10.22 8.96 -6.53
C THR A 236 9.71 10.36 -6.87
N TYR A 237 10.18 10.97 -7.96
CA TYR A 237 9.67 12.28 -8.40
C TYR A 237 8.18 12.23 -8.77
N PHE A 238 7.75 11.15 -9.42
CA PHE A 238 6.34 10.93 -9.73
C PHE A 238 5.48 10.88 -8.45
N PHE A 239 5.88 10.08 -7.45
CA PHE A 239 5.13 9.99 -6.19
C PHE A 239 5.16 11.29 -5.37
N ARG A 240 6.24 12.08 -5.45
CA ARG A 240 6.28 13.44 -4.88
C ARG A 240 5.26 14.36 -5.54
N GLY A 241 5.22 14.37 -6.87
CA GLY A 241 4.23 15.14 -7.63
C GLY A 241 2.81 14.71 -7.28
N MET A 242 2.56 13.40 -7.20
CA MET A 242 1.25 12.87 -6.80
C MET A 242 0.86 13.28 -5.38
N ALA A 243 1.78 13.30 -4.42
CA ALA A 243 1.50 13.76 -3.06
C ALA A 243 1.02 15.22 -3.02
N VAL A 244 1.57 16.09 -3.88
CA VAL A 244 1.14 17.50 -4.01
C VAL A 244 -0.21 17.59 -4.71
N VAL A 245 -0.41 16.85 -5.81
CA VAL A 245 -1.68 16.82 -6.55
C VAL A 245 -2.83 16.23 -5.72
N MET A 246 -2.54 15.35 -4.76
CA MET A 246 -3.55 14.80 -3.86
C MET A 246 -4.14 15.85 -2.91
N ILE A 247 -3.51 17.01 -2.71
CA ILE A 247 -4.04 18.09 -1.84
C ILE A 247 -5.33 18.69 -2.42
N PRO A 248 -5.37 19.25 -3.66
CA PRO A 248 -6.60 19.76 -4.22
C PRO A 248 -7.66 18.67 -4.45
N ILE A 249 -7.26 17.42 -4.69
CA ILE A 249 -8.20 16.30 -4.76
C ILE A 249 -8.84 16.07 -3.39
N ALA A 250 -8.04 16.02 -2.32
CA ALA A 250 -8.54 15.88 -0.95
C ALA A 250 -9.44 17.05 -0.52
N ALA A 251 -9.25 18.25 -1.07
CA ALA A 251 -10.08 19.42 -0.79
C ALA A 251 -11.48 19.36 -1.45
N THR A 252 -11.70 18.49 -2.44
CA THR A 252 -13.00 18.37 -3.12
C THR A 252 -13.86 17.21 -2.61
N VAL A 253 -13.29 16.30 -1.80
CA VAL A 253 -14.01 15.16 -1.24
C VAL A 253 -14.60 15.49 0.14
N PRO A 254 -15.67 14.79 0.57
CA PRO A 254 -16.17 14.86 1.95
C PRO A 254 -15.05 14.66 2.98
N SER A 255 -15.12 15.39 4.09
CA SER A 255 -14.11 15.33 5.14
C SER A 255 -13.99 13.94 5.79
N ALA A 256 -15.04 13.11 5.77
CA ALA A 256 -14.98 11.68 6.11
C ALA A 256 -13.90 10.92 5.32
N ILE A 257 -13.83 11.17 4.00
CA ILE A 257 -12.88 10.52 3.10
C ILE A 257 -11.48 11.08 3.34
N ALA A 258 -11.35 12.41 3.49
CA ALA A 258 -10.06 13.04 3.79
C ALA A 258 -9.49 12.56 5.14
N LEU A 259 -10.33 12.41 6.17
CA LEU A 259 -9.97 11.86 7.47
C LEU A 259 -9.53 10.39 7.37
N TYR A 260 -10.24 9.58 6.57
CA TYR A 260 -9.82 8.23 6.23
C TYR A 260 -8.43 8.23 5.57
N TRP A 261 -8.20 9.07 4.57
CA TRP A 261 -6.90 9.16 3.91
C TRP A 261 -5.79 9.56 4.89
N LEU A 262 -6.05 10.55 5.74
CA LEU A 262 -5.10 11.05 6.73
C LEU A 262 -4.70 9.95 7.72
N SER A 263 -5.71 9.34 8.36
CA SER A 263 -5.50 8.27 9.35
C SER A 263 -4.83 7.04 8.73
N SER A 264 -5.26 6.65 7.53
CA SER A 264 -4.65 5.57 6.75
C SER A 264 -3.18 5.88 6.47
N SER A 265 -2.83 7.08 5.97
CA SER A 265 -1.44 7.50 5.75
C SER A 265 -0.61 7.53 7.02
N PHE A 266 -1.16 8.05 8.14
CA PHE A 266 -0.50 8.04 9.44
C PHE A 266 -0.16 6.62 9.92
N MET A 267 -1.09 5.66 9.79
CA MET A 267 -0.83 4.26 10.10
C MET A 267 0.21 3.64 9.17
N GLY A 268 0.20 4.02 7.89
CA GLY A 268 1.24 3.63 6.93
C GLY A 268 2.63 4.11 7.34
N LEU A 269 2.75 5.38 7.73
CA LEU A 269 3.99 5.97 8.24
C LEU A 269 4.46 5.22 9.50
N SER A 270 3.53 4.98 10.43
CA SER A 270 3.80 4.26 11.68
C SER A 270 4.31 2.83 11.42
N HIS A 271 3.69 2.08 10.51
CA HIS A 271 4.16 0.74 10.13
C HIS A 271 5.55 0.78 9.47
N ASN A 272 5.83 1.79 8.65
CA ASN A 272 7.16 1.97 8.06
C ASN A 272 8.23 2.26 9.12
N LEU A 273 7.91 3.10 10.11
CA LEU A 273 8.80 3.39 11.24
C LEU A 273 9.00 2.15 12.13
N LEU A 274 7.95 1.37 12.38
CA LEU A 274 8.02 0.10 13.12
C LEU A 274 8.91 -0.91 12.40
N LEU A 275 8.72 -1.10 11.09
CA LEU A 275 9.55 -2.00 10.28
C LEU A 275 11.00 -1.56 10.14
N ARG A 276 11.35 -0.34 10.56
CA ARG A 276 12.74 0.12 10.64
C ARG A 276 13.37 -0.12 12.00
N SER A 277 12.57 -0.37 13.04
CA SER A 277 13.07 -0.67 14.39
C SER A 277 13.83 -2.00 14.40
N PRO A 278 15.08 -2.07 14.93
CA PRO A 278 15.84 -3.31 15.02
C PRO A 278 15.17 -4.33 15.94
N SER A 279 14.47 -3.86 16.97
CA SER A 279 13.73 -4.73 17.90
C SER A 279 12.52 -5.38 17.23
N PHE A 280 11.75 -4.61 16.45
CA PHE A 280 10.61 -5.17 15.71
C PHE A 280 11.08 -6.10 14.58
N ARG A 281 12.16 -5.76 13.88
CA ARG A 281 12.77 -6.65 12.88
C ARG A 281 13.23 -7.98 13.48
N ARG A 282 13.85 -7.94 14.66
CA ARG A 282 14.22 -9.16 15.42
C ARG A 282 12.99 -9.97 15.82
N LEU A 283 11.95 -9.31 16.33
CA LEU A 283 10.69 -9.95 16.69
C LEU A 283 10.05 -10.68 15.49
N CYS A 284 10.01 -10.04 14.32
CA CYS A 284 9.49 -10.61 13.09
C CYS A 284 10.49 -11.50 12.34
N ARG A 285 11.68 -11.76 12.90
CA ARG A 285 12.78 -12.56 12.32
C ARG A 285 13.22 -12.11 10.92
N ILE A 286 13.12 -10.81 10.62
CA ILE A 286 13.56 -10.24 9.34
C ILE A 286 15.10 -10.35 9.25
N PRO A 287 15.67 -10.91 8.15
CA PRO A 287 17.12 -11.00 7.98
C PRO A 287 17.78 -9.63 8.08
N ARG A 288 18.93 -9.56 8.77
CA ARG A 288 19.75 -8.34 8.79
C ARG A 288 20.34 -8.10 7.41
N THR A 289 20.39 -6.83 7.02
CA THR A 289 21.05 -6.41 5.79
C THR A 289 22.19 -5.44 6.09
N LYS A 290 23.07 -5.21 5.10
CA LYS A 290 24.18 -4.25 5.25
C LYS A 290 23.70 -2.80 5.41
N SER A 291 22.48 -2.50 4.96
CA SER A 291 21.85 -1.18 5.12
C SER A 291 21.20 -0.98 6.50
N ASP A 292 21.14 -2.00 7.34
CA ASP A 292 20.55 -1.89 8.67
C ASP A 292 21.54 -1.23 9.64
N SER A 293 21.11 -0.12 10.20
CA SER A 293 21.84 0.60 11.25
C SER A 293 21.27 0.27 12.63
N ASP A 294 22.12 0.27 13.65
CA ASP A 294 21.72 0.12 15.05
C ASP A 294 20.93 1.34 15.56
N THR A 295 21.06 2.51 14.91
CA THR A 295 20.36 3.76 15.27
C THR A 295 19.52 4.33 14.11
N PRO A 296 18.51 3.61 13.62
CA PRO A 296 17.83 3.96 12.37
C PRO A 296 17.11 5.32 12.38
N TYR A 297 16.64 5.78 13.54
CA TYR A 297 15.93 7.06 13.66
C TYR A 297 16.89 8.26 13.67
N ARG A 298 18.05 8.13 14.34
CA ARG A 298 19.11 9.15 14.29
C ARG A 298 19.66 9.27 12.87
N ASP A 299 19.89 8.14 12.22
CA ASP A 299 20.37 8.10 10.84
C ASP A 299 19.35 8.70 9.86
N LEU A 300 18.05 8.50 10.12
CA LEU A 300 17.01 9.15 9.33
C LEU A 300 17.09 10.67 9.48
N ALA A 301 17.15 11.16 10.71
CA ALA A 301 17.18 12.58 11.00
C ALA A 301 18.43 13.24 10.42
N SER A 302 19.60 12.61 10.58
CA SER A 302 20.86 13.13 10.03
C SER A 302 20.86 13.13 8.50
N THR A 303 20.37 12.08 7.85
CA THR A 303 20.30 12.01 6.38
C THR A 303 19.25 12.99 5.83
N PHE A 304 18.13 13.18 6.54
CA PHE A 304 17.13 14.17 6.19
C PHE A 304 17.70 15.59 6.29
N TYR A 305 18.36 15.89 7.42
CA TYR A 305 19.01 17.18 7.64
C TYR A 305 20.05 17.46 6.56
N ALA A 306 20.93 16.50 6.29
CA ALA A 306 21.99 16.63 5.29
C ALA A 306 21.48 16.77 3.85
N LYS A 307 20.26 16.34 3.54
CA LYS A 307 19.69 16.43 2.19
C LYS A 307 18.97 17.75 1.93
N TYR A 308 18.42 18.37 2.98
CA TYR A 308 17.52 19.52 2.85
C TYR A 308 18.07 20.82 3.46
N PHE A 309 19.02 20.72 4.39
CA PHE A 309 19.54 21.87 5.14
C PHE A 309 21.06 22.06 5.03
N LEU A 310 21.78 21.09 4.43
CA LEU A 310 23.18 21.20 4.03
C LEU A 310 23.26 21.16 2.50
#